data_AF-A0A940WK31-F1
#
_entry.id   AF-A0A940WK31-F1
#
_cell.length_a   1.000
_cell.length_b   1.000
_cell.length_c   1.000
_cell.angle_alpha   90.00
_cell.angle_beta   90.00
_cell.angle_gamma   90.00
#
_symmetry.space_group_name_H-M   'P 1'
#
loop_
_entity.id
_entity.type
_entity.pdbx_description
1 polymer ?
#
loop_
_entity_poly.entity_id
_entity_poly.type
_entity_poly.pdbx_seq_one_letter_code
_entity_poly.pdbx_strand_id
1 'polypeptide(L)' 'MAAISREHLRRLLRAGGVSWQLIAALDRATGKLCYRIRTRKRWREVMSFLKTLRARWPGEKLYVIAGNYSPHEHPQVRS' A
#
# COMPACT_ATOMS: atom_id res chain seq x y z
N MET A 1 -13.32 11.03 25.51
CA MET A 1 -12.36 9.99 25.09
C MET A 1 -11.08 10.67 24.65
N ALA A 2 -9.94 10.41 25.30
CA ALA A 2 -8.67 11.03 24.91
C ALA A 2 -8.15 10.41 23.60
N ALA A 3 -7.86 11.23 22.60
CA ALA A 3 -7.26 10.76 21.36
C ALA A 3 -5.81 10.36 21.62
N ILE A 4 -5.45 9.11 21.32
CA ILE A 4 -4.06 8.67 21.40
C ILE A 4 -3.25 9.38 20.30
N SER A 5 -2.08 9.90 20.62
CA SER A 5 -1.24 10.53 19.60
C SER A 5 -0.65 9.49 18.65
N ARG A 6 -0.46 9.86 17.38
CA ARG A 6 0.11 8.97 16.34
C ARG A 6 1.50 8.44 16.73
N GLU A 7 2.28 9.24 17.44
CA GLU A 7 3.59 8.82 17.94
C GLU A 7 3.47 7.81 19.07
N HIS A 8 2.54 8.03 20.01
CA HIS A 8 2.29 7.12 21.11
C HIS A 8 1.81 5.75 20.60
N LEU A 9 0.88 5.74 19.63
CA LEU A 9 0.45 4.51 18.96
C LEU A 9 1.62 3.80 18.26
N ARG A 10 2.48 4.55 17.54
CA ARG A 10 3.67 3.97 16.89
C ARG A 10 4.66 3.36 17.87
N ARG A 11 4.81 3.90 19.09
CA ARG A 11 5.69 3.34 20.11
C ARG A 11 5.12 2.03 20.65
N LEU A 12 3.83 2.00 20.98
CA LEU A 12 3.14 0.78 21.44
C LEU A 12 3.21 -0.35 20.40
N LEU A 13 2.89 -0.04 19.13
CA LEU A 13 2.94 -1.02 18.05
C LEU A 13 4.36 -1.57 17.85
N ARG A 14 5.38 -0.72 17.94
CA ARG A 14 6.79 -1.16 17.84
C ARG A 14 7.21 -2.01 19.03
N ALA A 15 6.84 -1.63 20.25
CA ALA A 15 7.13 -2.41 21.46
C ALA A 15 6.49 -3.80 21.40
N GLY A 16 5.29 -3.91 20.82
CA GLY A 16 4.62 -5.19 20.55
C GLY A 16 5.12 -5.95 19.31
N GLY A 17 6.22 -5.51 18.67
CA GLY A 17 6.76 -6.16 17.47
C GLY A 17 5.91 -6.02 16.20
N VAL A 18 4.89 -5.15 16.19
CA VAL A 18 3.99 -4.97 15.05
C VAL A 18 4.69 -4.15 13.97
N SER A 19 5.07 -4.81 12.87
CA SER A 19 5.71 -4.18 11.71
C SER A 19 4.85 -4.18 10.44
N TRP A 20 3.62 -4.71 10.51
CA TRP A 20 2.77 -4.90 9.34
C TRP A 20 2.39 -3.57 8.68
N GLN A 21 2.52 -3.54 7.37
CA GLN A 21 2.24 -2.43 6.48
C GLN A 21 1.14 -2.85 5.51
N LEU A 22 0.15 -1.97 5.33
CA LEU A 22 -0.90 -2.15 4.34
C LEU A 22 -0.48 -1.48 3.03
N ILE A 23 -0.57 -2.23 1.93
CA ILE A 23 -0.59 -1.67 0.58
C ILE A 23 -1.98 -1.97 0.02
N ALA A 24 -2.71 -0.92 -0.35
CA ALA A 24 -4.07 -1.05 -0.84
C ALA A 24 -4.31 -0.12 -2.04
N ALA A 25 -5.23 -0.54 -2.90
CA ALA A 25 -5.81 0.26 -3.97
C ALA A 25 -7.33 0.22 -3.80
N LEU A 26 -7.95 1.39 -3.94
CA LEU A 26 -9.39 1.55 -3.98
C LEU A 26 -9.83 1.50 -5.44
N ASP A 27 -10.70 0.56 -5.78
CA ASP A 27 -11.42 0.57 -7.04
C ASP A 27 -12.48 1.69 -6.96
N ARG A 28 -12.31 2.73 -7.78
CA ARG A 28 -13.18 3.91 -7.78
C ARG A 28 -14.58 3.62 -8.34
N ALA A 29 -14.73 2.63 -9.22
CA ALA A 29 -16.03 2.30 -9.80
C ALA A 29 -16.90 1.53 -8.80
N THR A 30 -16.29 0.60 -8.05
CA THR A 30 -17.03 -0.29 -7.15
C THR A 30 -16.91 0.06 -5.66
N GLY A 31 -15.98 0.93 -5.29
CA GLY A 31 -15.64 1.25 -3.90
C GLY A 31 -14.89 0.14 -3.16
N LYS A 32 -14.50 -0.95 -3.84
CA LYS A 32 -13.85 -2.11 -3.19
C LYS A 32 -12.36 -1.88 -3.00
N LEU A 33 -11.84 -2.32 -1.84
CA LEU A 33 -10.40 -2.33 -1.56
C LEU A 33 -9.75 -3.63 -2.03
N CYS A 34 -8.71 -3.50 -2.86
CA CYS A 34 -7.73 -4.55 -3.09
C CYS A 34 -6.54 -4.28 -2.17
N TYR A 35 -6.10 -5.24 -1.36
CA TYR A 35 -5.00 -5.00 -0.44
C TYR A 35 -4.11 -6.20 -0.18
N ARG A 36 -2.92 -5.90 0.35
CA ARG A 36 -1.95 -6.86 0.87
C ARG A 36 -1.33 -6.33 2.15
N ILE A 37 -1.24 -7.19 3.15
CA ILE A 37 -0.45 -6.95 4.36
C ILE A 37 0.97 -7.45 4.09
N ARG A 38 1.96 -6.65 4.46
CA ARG A 38 3.39 -6.89 4.23
C ARG A 38 4.17 -6.52 5.48
N THR A 39 5.34 -7.09 5.68
CA THR A 39 6.22 -6.69 6.78
C THR A 39 6.97 -5.38 6.49
N ARG A 40 7.03 -4.96 5.21
CA ARG A 40 7.68 -3.75 4.71
C ARG A 40 6.86 -3.12 3.58
N LYS A 41 7.14 -1.85 3.27
CA LYS A 41 6.51 -1.07 2.19
C LYS A 41 7.57 -0.48 1.26
N ARG A 42 8.36 -1.30 0.56
CA ARG A 42 9.39 -0.84 -0.38
C ARG A 42 8.88 -0.96 -1.81
N TRP A 43 9.70 -0.55 -2.77
CA TRP A 43 9.34 -0.55 -4.18
C TRP A 43 9.02 -1.97 -4.70
N ARG A 44 9.65 -3.01 -4.14
CA ARG A 44 9.40 -4.42 -4.50
C ARG A 44 8.00 -4.86 -4.11
N GLU A 45 7.55 -4.49 -2.91
CA GLU A 45 6.19 -4.81 -2.46
C GLU A 45 5.14 -4.00 -3.22
N VAL A 46 5.45 -2.75 -3.59
CA VAL A 46 4.61 -1.94 -4.47
C VAL A 46 4.48 -2.60 -5.85
N MET A 47 5.59 -3.00 -6.47
CA MET A 47 5.59 -3.68 -7.76
C MET A 47 4.83 -5.02 -7.72
N SER A 48 5.07 -5.84 -6.69
CA SER A 48 4.32 -7.09 -6.48
C SER A 48 2.81 -6.84 -6.35
N PHE A 49 2.43 -5.76 -5.67
CA PHE A 49 1.02 -5.37 -5.55
C PHE A 49 0.43 -4.90 -6.89
N LEU A 50 1.15 -4.08 -7.67
CA LEU A 50 0.71 -3.67 -9.01
C LEU A 50 0.53 -4.87 -9.96
N LYS A 51 1.42 -5.86 -9.90
CA LYS A 51 1.26 -7.13 -10.64
C LYS A 51 -0.02 -7.89 -10.22
N THR A 52 -0.39 -7.85 -8.94
CA THR A 52 -1.65 -8.42 -8.46
C THR A 52 -2.85 -7.68 -9.05
N LEU A 53 -2.81 -6.34 -9.13
CA LEU A 53 -3.86 -5.55 -9.79
C LEU A 53 -3.94 -5.88 -11.27
N ARG A 54 -2.80 -5.94 -11.97
CA ARG A 54 -2.76 -6.28 -13.40
C ARG A 54 -3.38 -7.63 -13.70
N ALA A 55 -3.11 -8.64 -12.87
CA ALA A 55 -3.67 -9.98 -13.01
C ALA A 55 -5.19 -10.03 -12.75
N ARG A 56 -5.72 -9.14 -11.91
CA ARG A 56 -7.15 -9.10 -11.57
C ARG A 56 -8.03 -8.56 -12.70
N TRP A 57 -7.51 -7.63 -13.49
CA TRP A 57 -8.21 -7.08 -14.64
C TRP A 57 -7.42 -7.36 -15.91
N PRO A 58 -7.28 -8.60 -16.38
CA PRO A 58 -6.50 -8.86 -17.59
C PRO A 58 -7.07 -8.08 -18.78
N GLY A 59 -6.20 -7.50 -19.61
CA GLY A 59 -6.60 -6.77 -20.84
C GLY A 59 -7.04 -5.31 -20.66
N GLU A 60 -7.46 -4.90 -19.47
CA GLU A 60 -7.95 -3.54 -19.24
C GLU A 60 -6.84 -2.49 -19.14
N LYS A 61 -7.12 -1.21 -19.44
CA LYS A 61 -6.19 -0.13 -19.11
C LYS A 61 -6.44 0.35 -17.68
N LEU A 62 -5.46 0.15 -16.78
CA LEU A 62 -5.56 0.58 -15.39
C LEU A 62 -4.88 1.94 -15.19
N TYR A 63 -5.60 2.90 -14.63
CA TYR A 63 -5.05 4.17 -14.17
C TYR A 63 -4.86 4.12 -12.64
N VAL A 64 -3.62 4.23 -12.18
CA VAL A 64 -3.28 4.20 -10.76
C VAL A 64 -2.89 5.60 -10.31
N ILE A 65 -3.63 6.15 -9.36
CA ILE A 65 -3.30 7.41 -8.69
C ILE A 65 -2.62 7.06 -7.37
N ALA A 66 -1.36 7.44 -7.22
CA ALA A 66 -0.57 7.23 -6.01
C ALA A 66 -0.11 8.57 -5.44
N GLY A 67 -0.01 8.66 -4.11
CA GLY A 67 0.56 9.84 -3.44
C GLY A 67 2.08 9.92 -3.59
N ASN A 68 2.67 11.01 -3.07
CA ASN A 68 4.11 11.27 -3.14
C ASN A 68 4.95 10.43 -2.15
N TYR A 69 4.81 9.11 -2.23
CA TYR A 69 5.56 8.18 -1.39
C TYR A 69 6.73 7.59 -2.19
N SER A 70 7.97 7.78 -1.70
CA SER A 70 9.19 7.56 -2.48
C SER A 70 9.33 6.19 -3.17
N PRO A 71 8.84 5.06 -2.63
CA PRO A 71 8.81 3.79 -3.36
C PRO A 71 8.03 3.79 -4.67
N HIS A 72 7.08 4.71 -4.86
CA HIS A 72 6.37 4.88 -6.14
C HIS A 72 7.22 5.55 -7.21
N GLU A 73 8.29 6.23 -6.82
CA GLU A 73 9.16 6.96 -7.74
C GLU A 73 10.31 6.10 -8.30
N HIS A 74 10.48 4.89 -7.77
CA HIS A 74 11.51 3.97 -8.22
C HIS A 74 11.36 3.68 -9.74
N PRO A 75 12.45 3.68 -10.53
CA PRO A 75 12.37 3.56 -12.00
C PRO A 75 11.55 2.37 -12.48
N GLN A 76 11.71 1.22 -11.83
CA GLN A 76 10.95 0.01 -12.18
C GLN A 76 9.45 0.11 -11.87
N VAL A 77 9.03 0.98 -10.95
CA VAL A 77 7.60 1.20 -10.67
C VAL A 77 6.98 2.17 -11.68
N ARG A 78 7.78 3.06 -12.27
CA ARG A 78 7.36 4.05 -13.28
C ARG A 78 7.42 3.55 -14.72
N SER A 79 8.09 2.41 -14.97
CA SER A 79 8.25 1.78 -16.29
C SER A 79 6.99 1.07 -16.80
#